data_AF-A0A357L0F9-F1
#
_entry.id   AF-A0A357L0F9-F1
#
_cell.length_a   1.000
_cell.length_b   1.000
_cell.length_c   1.000
_cell.angle_alpha   90.00
_cell.angle_beta   90.00
_cell.angle_gamma   90.00
#
_symmetry.space_group_name_H-M   'P 1'
#
loop_
_entity.id
_entity.type
_entity.pdbx_description
1 polymer ?
#
loop_
_entity_poly.entity_id
_entity_poly.type
_entity_poly.pdbx_seq_one_letter_code
_entity_poly.pdbx_strand_id
1 'polypeptide(L)'
;MEAINASIDVDKRLWREDIDGSKAHAAMLAAAGILSAADHRAIDEGLGRIAGEIAAGAFPFSAQLEDIHMNIEARLKDLIGAPALRLHTARSRNDQVAVDFRLWCRKAADEAAAAIDALQRALLAQAERHADWVMPGYTHLQIAQPVTLGHHLLAYVEMLERDCTRFIDA
;
A
#
# COMPACT_ATOMS: atom_id res chain seq x y z
N MET A 1 -17.69 20.16 -11.73
CA MET A 1 -18.13 18.96 -11.00
C MET A 1 -17.24 17.76 -11.34
N GLU A 2 -16.94 17.49 -12.61
CA GLU A 2 -15.97 16.44 -13.00
C GLU A 2 -14.64 16.53 -12.25
N ALA A 3 -14.01 17.71 -12.20
CA ALA A 3 -12.74 17.90 -11.48
C ALA A 3 -12.83 17.71 -9.94
N ILE A 4 -14.04 17.68 -9.37
CA ILE A 4 -14.25 17.43 -7.92
C ILE A 4 -14.50 15.95 -7.67
N ASN A 5 -15.08 15.24 -8.65
CA ASN A 5 -15.45 13.83 -8.54
C ASN A 5 -14.33 12.88 -9.00
N ALA A 6 -13.50 13.30 -9.95
CA ALA A 6 -12.38 12.49 -10.42
C ALA A 6 -11.31 12.35 -9.34
N SER A 7 -10.98 11.11 -9.00
CA SER A 7 -9.97 10.74 -7.99
C SER A 7 -8.69 10.15 -8.59
N ILE A 8 -8.65 9.95 -9.92
CA ILE A 8 -7.55 9.27 -10.62
C ILE A 8 -6.16 9.83 -10.32
N ASP A 9 -6.03 11.14 -10.11
CA ASP A 9 -4.74 11.76 -9.81
C ASP A 9 -4.15 11.29 -8.48
N VAL A 10 -5.00 10.82 -7.56
CA VAL A 10 -4.65 10.33 -6.23
C VAL A 10 -4.72 8.81 -6.16
N ASP A 11 -5.82 8.21 -6.62
CA ASP A 11 -6.09 6.78 -6.41
C ASP A 11 -5.39 5.85 -7.41
N LYS A 12 -4.78 6.39 -8.50
CA LYS A 12 -3.96 5.58 -9.41
C LYS A 12 -2.84 4.83 -8.70
N ARG A 13 -2.43 5.26 -7.51
CA ARG A 13 -1.45 4.54 -6.66
C ARG A 13 -1.94 3.18 -6.16
N LEU A 14 -3.26 2.97 -6.12
CA LEU A 14 -3.93 1.75 -5.67
C LEU A 14 -4.08 0.70 -6.78
N TRP A 15 -3.50 0.93 -7.96
CA TRP A 15 -3.68 0.06 -9.12
C TRP A 15 -3.28 -1.40 -8.86
N ARG A 16 -2.29 -1.63 -7.98
CA ARG A 16 -1.85 -2.99 -7.64
C ARG A 16 -2.92 -3.71 -6.86
N GLU A 17 -3.45 -3.03 -5.85
CA GLU A 17 -4.50 -3.55 -4.99
C GLU A 17 -5.79 -3.81 -5.77
N ASP A 18 -6.18 -2.90 -6.68
CA ASP A 18 -7.35 -3.09 -7.55
C ASP A 18 -7.20 -4.31 -8.49
N ILE A 19 -6.02 -4.48 -9.10
CA ILE A 19 -5.73 -5.63 -9.97
C ILE A 19 -5.73 -6.93 -9.17
N ASP A 20 -5.04 -6.98 -8.04
CA ASP A 20 -4.94 -8.18 -7.20
C ASP A 20 -6.31 -8.57 -6.64
N GLY A 21 -7.09 -7.59 -6.17
CA GLY A 21 -8.47 -7.75 -5.74
C GLY A 21 -9.38 -8.25 -6.88
N SER A 22 -9.20 -7.71 -8.08
CA SER A 22 -9.95 -8.14 -9.28
C SER A 22 -9.60 -9.55 -9.75
N LYS A 23 -8.33 -9.96 -9.67
CA LYS A 23 -7.91 -11.35 -9.95
C LYS A 23 -8.51 -12.31 -8.94
N ALA A 24 -8.45 -11.98 -7.65
CA ALA A 24 -9.07 -12.80 -6.59
C ALA A 24 -10.59 -12.91 -6.77
N HIS A 25 -11.26 -11.81 -7.11
CA HIS A 25 -12.70 -11.80 -7.39
C HIS A 25 -13.05 -12.65 -8.61
N ALA A 26 -12.31 -12.51 -9.72
CA ALA A 26 -12.50 -13.33 -10.91
C ALA A 26 -12.33 -14.83 -10.64
N ALA A 27 -11.33 -15.20 -9.84
CA ALA A 27 -11.12 -16.58 -9.41
C ALA A 27 -12.29 -17.12 -8.58
N MET A 28 -12.82 -16.31 -7.66
CA MET A 28 -14.01 -16.64 -6.89
C MET A 28 -15.25 -16.83 -7.78
N LEU A 29 -15.50 -15.91 -8.73
CA LEU A 29 -16.62 -16.03 -9.67
C LEU A 29 -16.51 -17.30 -10.54
N ALA A 30 -15.30 -17.67 -10.96
CA ALA A 30 -15.06 -18.92 -11.69
C ALA A 30 -15.34 -20.15 -10.83
N ALA A 31 -14.87 -20.16 -9.58
CA ALA A 31 -15.14 -21.23 -8.62
C ALA A 31 -16.63 -21.38 -8.30
N ALA A 32 -17.38 -20.27 -8.30
CA ALA A 32 -18.84 -20.26 -8.14
C ALA A 32 -19.62 -20.64 -9.42
N GLY A 33 -18.93 -20.87 -10.55
CA GLY A 33 -19.55 -21.19 -11.84
C GLY A 33 -20.23 -20.00 -12.54
N ILE A 34 -20.00 -18.77 -12.07
CA ILE A 34 -20.52 -17.53 -12.67
C ILE A 34 -19.69 -17.14 -13.90
N LEU A 35 -18.37 -17.36 -13.85
CA LEU A 35 -17.47 -17.21 -14.98
C LEU A 35 -17.08 -18.57 -15.56
N SER A 36 -17.01 -18.64 -16.89
CA SER A 36 -16.39 -19.79 -17.55
C SER A 36 -14.88 -19.79 -17.32
N ALA A 37 -14.25 -20.96 -17.42
CA ALA A 37 -12.79 -21.08 -17.32
C ALA A 37 -12.05 -20.27 -18.41
N ALA A 38 -12.68 -20.10 -19.58
CA ALA A 38 -12.14 -19.28 -20.66
C ALA A 38 -12.21 -17.78 -20.32
N ASP A 39 -13.36 -17.30 -19.81
CA ASP A 39 -13.51 -15.91 -19.40
C ASP A 39 -12.58 -15.56 -18.24
N HIS A 40 -12.46 -16.43 -17.25
CA HIS A 40 -11.54 -16.26 -16.13
C HIS A 40 -10.09 -16.11 -16.61
N ARG A 41 -9.64 -16.98 -17.51
CA ARG A 41 -8.28 -16.93 -18.07
C ARG A 41 -8.04 -15.64 -18.86
N ALA A 42 -9.01 -15.23 -19.67
CA ALA A 42 -8.92 -13.98 -20.42
C ALA A 42 -8.81 -12.76 -19.49
N ILE A 43 -9.58 -12.75 -18.39
CA ILE A 43 -9.51 -11.69 -17.37
C ILE A 43 -8.14 -11.68 -16.69
N ASP A 44 -7.64 -12.82 -16.21
CA ASP A 44 -6.37 -12.90 -15.49
C ASP A 44 -5.17 -12.46 -16.36
N GLU A 45 -5.14 -12.91 -17.61
CA GLU A 45 -4.12 -12.52 -18.60
C GLU A 45 -4.25 -11.03 -18.95
N GLY A 46 -5.48 -10.53 -19.15
CA GLY A 46 -5.75 -9.12 -19.44
C GLY A 46 -5.29 -8.19 -18.31
N LEU A 47 -5.64 -8.53 -17.06
CA LEU A 47 -5.19 -7.80 -15.88
C LEU A 47 -3.66 -7.86 -15.71
N GLY A 48 -3.04 -9.00 -16.02
CA GLY A 48 -1.58 -9.13 -16.04
C GLY A 48 -0.91 -8.20 -17.06
N ARG A 49 -1.50 -8.04 -18.25
CA ARG A 49 -1.02 -7.09 -19.27
C ARG A 49 -1.17 -5.65 -18.80
N ILE A 50 -2.30 -5.29 -18.20
CA ILE A 50 -2.54 -3.95 -17.64
C ILE A 50 -1.52 -3.62 -16.55
N ALA A 51 -1.24 -4.56 -15.64
CA ALA A 51 -0.21 -4.40 -14.63
C ALA A 51 1.16 -4.08 -15.26
N GLY A 52 1.52 -4.77 -16.34
CA GLY A 52 2.73 -4.50 -17.11
C GLY A 52 2.74 -3.11 -17.76
N GLU A 53 1.64 -2.67 -18.35
CA GLU A 53 1.49 -1.34 -18.95
C GLU A 53 1.66 -0.22 -17.91
N ILE A 54 1.05 -0.37 -16.73
CA ILE A 54 1.15 0.61 -15.65
C ILE A 54 2.59 0.65 -15.10
N ALA A 55 3.19 -0.52 -14.85
CA ALA A 55 4.56 -0.61 -14.34
C ALA A 55 5.60 -0.01 -15.31
N ALA A 56 5.36 -0.12 -16.62
CA ALA A 56 6.19 0.48 -17.66
C ALA A 56 5.91 1.97 -17.91
N GLY A 57 4.92 2.57 -17.23
CA GLY A 57 4.50 3.95 -17.47
C GLY A 57 3.80 4.17 -18.81
N ALA A 58 3.34 3.11 -19.47
CA ALA A 58 2.70 3.14 -20.79
C ALA A 58 1.16 3.15 -20.71
N PHE A 59 0.58 2.93 -19.53
CA PHE A 59 -0.87 2.91 -19.34
C PHE A 59 -1.49 4.30 -19.55
N PRO A 60 -2.48 4.45 -20.44
CA PRO A 60 -3.07 5.75 -20.77
C PRO A 60 -4.17 6.13 -19.76
N PHE A 61 -3.77 6.60 -18.57
CA PHE A 61 -4.72 7.11 -17.59
C PHE A 61 -5.59 8.23 -18.16
N SER A 62 -6.89 8.18 -17.86
CA SER A 62 -7.89 9.13 -18.33
C SER A 62 -8.70 9.66 -17.14
N ALA A 63 -8.69 10.98 -16.96
CA ALA A 63 -9.54 11.66 -15.99
C ALA A 63 -11.03 11.58 -16.35
N GLN A 64 -11.36 11.34 -17.62
CA GLN A 64 -12.73 11.11 -18.08
C GLN A 64 -13.30 9.79 -17.56
N LEU A 65 -12.45 8.87 -17.13
CA LEU A 65 -12.85 7.63 -16.47
C LEU A 65 -12.91 7.77 -14.94
N GLU A 66 -12.77 8.99 -14.40
CA GLU A 66 -12.94 9.37 -12.99
C GLU A 66 -11.91 8.75 -12.01
N ASP A 67 -11.83 7.42 -11.92
CA ASP A 67 -11.09 6.67 -10.89
C ASP A 67 -10.23 5.53 -11.48
N ILE A 68 -9.35 4.96 -10.66
CA ILE A 68 -8.46 3.86 -11.07
C ILE A 68 -9.20 2.61 -11.56
N HIS A 69 -10.31 2.27 -10.92
CA HIS A 69 -11.05 1.04 -11.20
C HIS A 69 -11.72 1.11 -12.58
N MET A 70 -12.37 2.23 -12.90
CA MET A 70 -12.95 2.49 -14.22
C MET A 70 -11.89 2.56 -15.31
N ASN A 71 -10.71 3.11 -15.00
CA ASN A 71 -9.55 3.07 -15.91
C ASN A 71 -9.14 1.62 -16.24
N ILE A 72 -9.01 0.77 -15.23
CA ILE A 72 -8.64 -0.64 -15.39
C ILE A 72 -9.74 -1.43 -16.11
N GLU A 73 -11.00 -1.24 -15.75
CA GLU A 73 -12.15 -1.90 -16.39
C GLU A 73 -12.28 -1.55 -17.86
N ALA A 74 -12.16 -0.26 -18.20
CA ALA A 74 -12.20 0.20 -19.58
C ALA A 74 -11.06 -0.41 -20.39
N ARG A 75 -9.83 -0.37 -19.85
CA ARG A 75 -8.67 -0.98 -20.51
C ARG A 75 -8.83 -2.49 -20.67
N LEU A 76 -9.37 -3.17 -19.66
CA LEU A 76 -9.59 -4.62 -19.71
C LEU A 76 -10.60 -4.95 -20.82
N LYS A 77 -11.69 -4.20 -20.92
CA LYS A 77 -12.68 -4.34 -22.00
C LYS A 77 -12.06 -4.14 -23.38
N ASP A 78 -11.18 -3.15 -23.55
CA ASP A 78 -10.48 -2.94 -24.82
C ASP A 78 -9.56 -4.11 -25.19
N LEU A 79 -8.95 -4.77 -24.20
CA LEU A 79 -8.02 -5.87 -24.41
C LEU A 79 -8.70 -7.20 -24.71
N ILE A 80 -9.81 -7.52 -24.02
CA ILE A 80 -10.41 -8.86 -24.06
C ILE A 80 -11.87 -8.89 -24.49
N GLY A 81 -12.53 -7.73 -24.61
CA GLY A 81 -13.91 -7.61 -25.04
C GLY A 81 -14.94 -8.05 -23.99
N ALA A 82 -15.93 -8.83 -24.41
CA ALA A 82 -17.10 -9.21 -23.61
C ALA A 82 -16.80 -9.86 -22.24
N PRO A 83 -15.75 -10.70 -22.06
CA PRO A 83 -15.41 -11.27 -20.75
C PRO A 83 -15.21 -10.22 -19.66
N ALA A 84 -14.61 -9.06 -19.98
CA ALA A 84 -14.34 -7.99 -19.01
C ALA A 84 -15.63 -7.48 -18.33
N LEU A 85 -16.74 -7.46 -19.06
CA LEU A 85 -18.02 -6.96 -18.55
C LEU A 85 -18.59 -7.84 -17.41
N ARG A 86 -18.10 -9.07 -17.27
CA ARG A 86 -18.54 -10.01 -16.22
C ARG A 86 -17.72 -9.90 -14.94
N LEU A 87 -16.58 -9.20 -14.96
CA LEU A 87 -15.73 -9.03 -13.78
C LEU A 87 -16.46 -8.32 -12.63
N HIS A 88 -17.36 -7.38 -12.93
CA HIS A 88 -18.12 -6.64 -11.91
C HIS A 88 -19.35 -7.38 -11.37
N THR A 89 -19.58 -8.62 -11.79
CA THR A 89 -20.71 -9.40 -11.28
C THR A 89 -20.58 -9.58 -9.77
N ALA A 90 -21.66 -9.27 -9.05
CA ALA A 90 -21.75 -9.38 -7.60
C ALA A 90 -20.73 -8.54 -6.80
N ARG A 91 -20.21 -7.44 -7.37
CA ARG A 91 -19.28 -6.52 -6.72
C ARG A 91 -19.77 -5.07 -6.86
N SER A 92 -19.70 -4.29 -5.78
CA SER A 92 -19.94 -2.85 -5.82
C SER A 92 -18.61 -2.10 -5.84
N ARG A 93 -18.63 -0.84 -6.28
CA ARG A 93 -17.46 0.03 -6.11
C ARG A 93 -17.16 0.25 -4.63
N ASN A 94 -18.18 0.25 -3.77
CA ASN A 94 -18.04 0.53 -2.34
C ASN A 94 -17.16 -0.50 -1.61
N ASP A 95 -17.40 -1.79 -1.83
CA ASP A 95 -16.60 -2.85 -1.21
C ASP A 95 -15.23 -2.99 -1.89
N GLN A 96 -15.16 -2.77 -3.21
CA GLN A 96 -13.89 -2.78 -3.94
C GLN A 96 -12.92 -1.71 -3.42
N VAL A 97 -13.35 -0.44 -3.36
CA VAL A 97 -12.53 0.66 -2.83
C VAL A 97 -12.09 0.37 -1.39
N ALA A 98 -12.97 -0.19 -0.56
CA ALA A 98 -12.65 -0.53 0.82
C ALA A 98 -11.61 -1.65 0.92
N VAL A 99 -11.65 -2.64 0.02
CA VAL A 99 -10.63 -3.70 -0.06
C VAL A 99 -9.30 -3.11 -0.50
N ASP A 100 -9.29 -2.32 -1.58
CA ASP A 100 -8.07 -1.75 -2.14
C ASP A 100 -7.36 -0.86 -1.12
N PHE A 101 -8.11 0.00 -0.44
CA PHE A 101 -7.58 0.85 0.60
C PHE A 101 -7.01 0.06 1.79
N ARG A 102 -7.67 -1.02 2.22
CA ARG A 102 -7.16 -1.87 3.31
C ARG A 102 -5.90 -2.63 2.92
N LEU A 103 -5.84 -3.17 1.71
CA LEU A 103 -4.64 -3.84 1.20
C LEU A 103 -3.46 -2.86 1.11
N TRP A 104 -3.73 -1.64 0.65
CA TRP A 104 -2.74 -0.57 0.58
C TRP A 104 -2.25 -0.17 1.98
N CYS A 105 -3.16 0.05 2.93
CA CYS A 105 -2.82 0.39 4.32
C CYS A 105 -1.99 -0.70 4.99
N ARG A 106 -2.34 -1.97 4.80
CA ARG A 106 -1.56 -3.10 5.34
C ARG A 106 -0.12 -3.06 4.83
N LYS A 107 0.05 -2.92 3.52
CA LYS A 107 1.39 -2.82 2.92
C LYS A 107 2.15 -1.60 3.42
N ALA A 108 1.49 -0.45 3.53
CA ALA A 108 2.10 0.77 4.05
C ALA A 108 2.51 0.64 5.52
N ALA A 109 1.75 -0.10 6.34
CA ALA A 109 2.09 -0.42 7.72
C ALA A 109 3.33 -1.33 7.80
N ASP A 110 3.40 -2.37 6.96
CA ASP A 110 4.58 -3.25 6.85
C ASP A 110 5.84 -2.45 6.46
N GLU A 111 5.72 -1.56 5.47
CA GLU A 111 6.82 -0.69 5.03
C GLU A 111 7.25 0.30 6.12
N ALA A 112 6.30 0.88 6.87
CA ALA A 112 6.58 1.78 7.98
C ALA A 112 7.30 1.06 9.13
N ALA A 113 6.83 -0.14 9.52
CA ALA A 113 7.48 -0.96 10.55
C ALA A 113 8.93 -1.32 10.16
N ALA A 114 9.15 -1.70 8.90
CA ALA A 114 10.51 -1.98 8.40
C ALA A 114 11.42 -0.74 8.43
N ALA A 115 10.88 0.44 8.09
CA ALA A 115 11.63 1.68 8.16
C ALA A 115 11.99 2.09 9.60
N ILE A 116 11.07 1.84 10.55
CA ILE A 116 11.30 2.07 11.98
C ILE A 116 12.41 1.13 12.50
N ASP A 117 12.36 -0.17 12.19
CA ASP A 117 13.41 -1.13 12.57
C ASP A 117 14.79 -0.70 12.02
N ALA A 118 14.85 -0.26 10.76
CA ALA A 118 16.08 0.24 10.17
C ALA A 118 16.64 1.46 10.92
N LEU A 119 15.77 2.40 11.34
CA LEU A 119 16.17 3.55 12.14
C LEU A 119 16.63 3.14 13.54
N GLN A 120 15.93 2.23 14.20
CA GLN A 120 16.33 1.70 15.51
C GLN A 120 17.72 1.05 15.44
N ARG A 121 18.01 0.25 14.41
CA ARG A 121 19.34 -0.34 14.20
C ARG A 121 20.43 0.73 14.02
N ALA A 122 20.14 1.78 13.26
CA ALA A 122 21.08 2.89 13.08
C ALA A 122 21.36 3.63 14.40
N LEU A 123 20.33 3.90 15.20
CA LEU A 123 20.46 4.52 16.51
C LEU A 123 21.21 3.61 17.48
N LEU A 124 20.93 2.30 17.48
CA LEU A 124 21.60 1.31 18.31
C LEU A 124 23.10 1.25 18.01
N ALA A 125 23.49 1.25 16.73
CA ALA A 125 24.89 1.28 16.33
C ALA A 125 25.61 2.56 16.81
N GLN A 126 24.94 3.71 16.77
CA GLN A 126 25.49 4.94 17.36
C GLN A 126 25.55 4.88 18.89
N ALA A 127 24.54 4.28 19.52
CA ALA A 127 24.48 4.14 20.97
C ALA A 127 25.62 3.28 21.50
N GLU A 128 25.92 2.16 20.83
CA GLU A 128 27.04 1.28 21.16
C GLU A 128 28.39 1.99 20.97
N ARG A 129 28.59 2.66 19.83
CA ARG A 129 29.83 3.40 19.53
C ARG A 129 30.13 4.51 20.55
N HIS A 130 29.09 5.10 21.13
CA HIS A 130 29.19 6.25 22.02
C HIS A 130 28.64 5.95 23.43
N ALA A 131 28.76 4.69 23.87
CA ALA A 131 28.17 4.21 25.12
C ALA A 131 28.70 4.94 26.36
N ASP A 132 29.97 5.35 26.35
CA ASP A 132 30.69 6.00 27.46
C ASP A 132 30.87 7.52 27.27
N TRP A 133 30.40 8.09 26.16
CA TRP A 133 30.49 9.53 25.90
C TRP A 133 29.53 10.30 26.81
N VAL A 134 30.08 11.05 27.77
CA VAL A 134 29.28 11.84 28.72
C VAL A 134 28.70 13.08 28.05
N MET A 135 27.42 13.36 28.33
CA MET A 135 26.73 14.59 27.94
C MET A 135 25.85 15.11 29.09
N PRO A 136 25.43 16.39 29.07
CA PRO A 136 24.45 16.89 30.03
C PRO A 136 23.08 16.26 29.79
N GLY A 137 22.47 15.70 30.84
CA GLY A 137 21.05 15.37 30.87
C GLY A 137 20.23 16.61 31.26
N TYR A 138 19.02 16.73 30.72
CA TYR A 138 18.19 17.94 30.88
C TYR A 138 16.86 17.66 31.57
N THR A 139 16.44 18.56 32.45
CA THR A 139 15.06 18.69 32.94
C THR A 139 14.66 20.16 32.86
N HIS A 140 13.45 20.47 32.40
CA HIS A 140 13.03 21.85 32.10
C HIS A 140 14.02 22.62 31.19
N LEU A 141 14.70 21.91 30.28
CA LEU A 141 15.80 22.44 29.43
C LEU A 141 16.99 23.03 30.22
N GLN A 142 17.15 22.68 31.50
CA GLN A 142 18.30 23.01 32.33
C GLN A 142 19.14 21.75 32.58
N ILE A 143 20.45 21.94 32.75
CA ILE A 143 21.38 20.84 33.05
C ILE A 143 21.01 20.26 34.42
N ALA A 144 20.72 18.96 34.46
CA ALA A 144 20.31 18.26 35.67
C ALA A 144 21.43 17.36 36.19
N GLN A 145 21.79 16.33 35.43
CA GLN A 145 22.82 15.35 35.79
C GLN A 145 23.55 14.84 34.54
N PRO A 146 24.81 14.38 34.65
CA PRO A 146 25.48 13.70 33.56
C PRO A 146 24.73 12.43 33.13
N VAL A 147 24.62 12.21 31.82
CA VAL A 147 24.16 10.97 31.19
C VAL A 147 25.15 10.58 30.09
N THR A 148 24.98 9.43 29.45
CA THR A 148 25.77 9.08 28.26
C THR A 148 24.97 9.28 26.97
N LEU A 149 25.66 9.61 25.87
CA LEU A 149 25.04 9.70 24.55
C LEU A 149 24.40 8.37 24.17
N GLY A 150 25.05 7.24 24.48
CA GLY A 150 24.46 5.91 24.30
C GLY A 150 23.11 5.76 25.01
N HIS A 151 23.03 6.12 26.29
CA HIS A 151 21.77 6.07 27.03
C HIS A 151 20.68 6.99 26.43
N HIS A 152 21.07 8.19 25.99
CA HIS A 152 20.15 9.13 25.35
C HIS A 152 19.58 8.58 24.03
N LEU A 153 20.41 7.95 23.19
CA LEU A 153 19.97 7.34 21.94
C LEU A 153 19.08 6.12 22.16
N LEU A 154 19.39 5.28 23.17
CA LEU A 154 18.55 4.14 23.53
C LEU A 154 17.15 4.57 23.97
N ALA A 155 16.99 5.75 24.59
CA ALA A 155 15.65 6.26 24.90
C ALA A 155 14.78 6.40 23.65
N TYR A 156 15.34 6.81 22.51
CA TYR A 156 14.63 6.88 21.24
C TYR A 156 14.41 5.51 20.60
N VAL A 157 15.34 4.57 20.74
CA VAL A 157 15.14 3.18 20.29
C VAL A 157 13.90 2.57 20.94
N GLU A 158 13.74 2.75 22.26
CA GLU A 158 12.58 2.27 23.02
C GLU A 158 11.28 3.02 22.65
N MET A 159 11.37 4.32 22.33
CA MET A 159 10.22 5.08 21.84
C MET A 159 9.73 4.54 20.50
N LEU A 160 10.66 4.32 19.57
CA LEU A 160 10.39 3.78 18.23
C LEU A 160 9.89 2.34 18.29
N GLU A 161 10.35 1.53 19.24
CA GLU A 161 9.87 0.15 19.41
C GLU A 161 8.36 0.12 19.63
N ARG A 162 7.85 0.99 20.51
CA ARG A 162 6.41 1.10 20.75
C ARG A 162 5.65 1.58 19.50
N ASP A 163 6.27 2.39 18.65
CA ASP A 163 5.65 2.82 17.41
C ASP A 163 5.62 1.67 16.39
N CYS A 164 6.69 0.89 16.30
CA CYS A 164 6.77 -0.33 15.49
C CYS A 164 5.66 -1.33 15.87
N THR A 165 5.48 -1.62 17.17
CA THR A 165 4.41 -2.54 17.61
C THR A 165 3.02 -2.03 17.25
N ARG A 166 2.77 -0.71 17.28
CA ARG A 166 1.48 -0.14 16.87
C ARG A 166 1.21 -0.32 15.37
N PHE A 167 2.23 -0.27 14.52
CA PHE A 167 2.07 -0.57 13.10
C PHE A 167 1.83 -2.05 12.84
N ILE A 168 2.44 -2.94 13.63
CA ILE A 168 2.25 -4.39 13.52
C ILE A 168 0.84 -4.81 13.99
N ASP A 169 0.29 -4.15 15.02
CA ASP A 169 -1.03 -4.46 15.58
C ASP A 169 -2.21 -3.91 14.74
N ALA A 170 -1.96 -2.97 13.83
CA ALA A 170 -2.98 -2.23 13.06
C ALA A 170 -3.53 -3.00 11.85
#